data_AF-A0A7L4TRD7-F1
#
_entry.id   AF-A0A7L4TRD7-F1
#
_cell.length_a   1.000
_cell.length_b   1.000
_cell.length_c   1.000
_cell.angle_alpha   90.00
_cell.angle_beta   90.00
_cell.angle_gamma   90.00
#
_symmetry.space_group_name_H-M   'P 1'
#
loop_
_entity.id
_entity.type
_entity.pdbx_description
1 polymer ?
#
loop_
_entity_poly.entity_id
_entity_poly.type
_entity_poly.pdbx_seq_one_letter_code
_entity_poly.pdbx_strand_id
1 'polypeptide(L)'
;MKTNLNNSGGRTLIILLLIFMGLSPHSATAFYQETGTTGYDTYKGKVVDQNSSRAISSAYLSVDGTNITTVTNSEGDFSLKVPKDIFETTVTVSAMGYAGQ
;
A
#
# COMPACT_ATOMS: atom_id res chain seq x y z
N MET A 1 68.65 12.86 22.22
CA MET A 1 68.15 12.47 23.57
C MET A 1 66.63 12.44 23.49
N LYS A 2 66.01 11.31 23.80
CA LYS A 2 64.57 11.02 23.60
C LYS A 2 63.74 11.92 24.53
N THR A 3 62.88 12.78 24.01
CA THR A 3 61.95 13.55 24.84
C THR A 3 60.83 12.64 25.32
N ASN A 4 60.87 12.32 26.61
CA ASN A 4 59.88 11.52 27.32
C ASN A 4 58.61 12.37 27.50
N LEU A 5 57.54 12.03 26.78
CA LEU A 5 56.25 12.69 26.92
C LEU A 5 55.36 11.87 27.88
N ASN A 6 55.68 11.92 29.17
CA ASN A 6 54.79 11.48 30.23
C ASN A 6 53.89 12.65 30.66
N ASN A 7 52.93 13.00 29.81
CA ASN A 7 51.82 13.86 30.20
C ASN A 7 50.52 13.04 30.09
N SER A 8 50.23 12.29 31.14
CA SER A 8 49.11 11.35 31.21
C SER A 8 47.77 12.04 30.94
N GLY A 9 47.57 13.28 31.38
CA GLY A 9 46.35 14.04 31.14
C GLY A 9 46.10 14.34 29.66
N GLY A 10 47.12 14.77 28.92
CA GLY A 10 47.01 15.03 27.48
C GLY A 10 46.80 13.74 26.67
N ARG A 11 47.44 12.64 27.08
CA ARG A 11 47.26 11.32 26.46
C ARG A 11 45.85 10.77 26.70
N THR A 12 45.33 10.89 27.92
CA THR A 12 43.96 10.49 28.25
C THR A 12 42.93 11.30 27.48
N LEU A 13 43.17 12.61 27.30
CA LEU A 13 42.28 13.49 26.52
C LEU A 13 42.26 13.11 25.03
N ILE A 14 43.42 12.80 24.45
CA ILE A 14 43.53 12.35 23.05
C ILE A 14 42.84 11.00 22.86
N ILE A 15 42.99 10.07 23.80
CA ILE A 15 42.32 8.75 23.75
C ILE A 15 40.79 8.91 23.84
N LEU A 16 40.29 9.80 24.72
CA LEU A 16 38.86 10.12 24.80
C LEU A 16 38.31 10.74 23.50
N LEU A 17 39.08 11.62 22.85
CA LEU A 17 38.71 12.24 21.58
C LEU A 17 38.65 11.23 20.42
N LEU A 18 39.57 10.25 20.41
CA LEU A 18 39.59 9.17 19.41
C LEU A 18 38.42 8.20 19.57
N ILE A 19 37.96 7.94 20.81
CA ILE A 19 36.78 7.10 21.07
C ILE A 19 35.49 7.77 20.58
N PHE A 20 35.37 9.11 20.71
CA PHE A 20 34.22 9.87 20.22
C PHE A 20 34.13 9.92 18.68
N MET A 21 35.26 9.91 17.96
CA MET A 21 35.27 9.87 16.48
C MET A 21 34.82 8.51 15.90
N GLY A 22 34.85 7.42 16.68
CA GLY A 22 34.40 6.09 16.25
C GLY A 22 32.88 5.88 16.29
N LEU A 23 32.13 6.76 16.96
CA LEU A 23 30.66 6.73 17.06
C LEU A 23 30.03 7.51 15.90
N SER A 24 30.35 7.14 14.67
CA SER A 24 29.56 7.61 13.53
C SER A 24 28.23 6.86 13.54
N PRO A 25 27.06 7.52 13.63
CA PRO A 25 25.80 6.84 13.41
C PRO A 25 25.80 6.33 11.97
N HIS A 26 26.01 5.02 11.81
CA HIS A 26 25.88 4.34 10.53
C HIS A 26 24.46 4.64 10.04
N SER A 27 24.34 5.32 8.90
CA SER A 27 23.08 5.77 8.35
C SER A 27 22.04 4.65 8.43
N ALA A 28 20.98 4.87 9.21
CA ALA A 28 19.82 4.01 9.15
C ALA A 28 19.26 4.13 7.74
N THR A 29 19.38 3.06 6.95
CA THR A 29 18.69 2.97 5.68
C THR A 29 17.21 2.98 5.99
N ALA A 30 16.56 4.13 5.79
CA ALA A 30 15.11 4.17 5.74
C ALA A 30 14.68 3.22 4.62
N PHE A 31 13.98 2.15 4.97
CA PHE A 31 13.25 1.37 3.99
C PHE A 31 12.17 2.30 3.43
N TYR A 32 12.48 2.97 2.33
CA TYR A 32 11.44 3.47 1.47
C TYR A 32 10.70 2.23 0.98
N GLN A 33 9.56 1.92 1.60
CA GLN A 33 8.53 1.26 0.84
C GLN A 33 8.26 2.24 -0.29
N GLU A 34 8.72 1.92 -1.48
CA GLU A 34 8.10 2.39 -2.69
C GLU A 34 6.64 1.92 -2.54
N THR A 35 5.82 2.75 -1.92
CA THR A 35 4.38 2.71 -2.11
C THR A 35 4.25 3.10 -3.57
N GLY A 36 4.55 2.14 -4.44
CA GLY A 36 4.16 2.19 -5.82
C GLY A 36 2.72 2.61 -5.72
N THR A 37 2.47 3.85 -6.09
CA THR A 37 1.12 4.36 -6.19
C THR A 37 0.63 3.64 -7.43
N THR A 38 0.32 2.35 -7.29
CA THR A 38 -0.66 1.69 -8.13
C THR A 38 -1.91 2.50 -7.83
N GLY A 39 -2.05 3.62 -8.54
CA GLY A 39 -3.21 4.45 -8.43
C GLY A 39 -4.40 3.56 -8.73
N TYR A 40 -5.47 3.70 -7.97
CA TYR A 40 -6.69 2.99 -8.25
C TYR A 40 -7.67 3.96 -8.83
N ASP A 41 -8.36 3.57 -9.89
CA ASP A 41 -9.61 4.18 -10.26
C ASP A 41 -10.74 3.50 -9.47
N THR A 42 -11.62 4.31 -8.90
CA THR A 42 -12.76 3.82 -8.14
C THR A 42 -14.03 4.02 -8.95
N TYR A 43 -14.62 2.91 -9.37
CA TYR A 43 -15.89 2.88 -10.07
C TYR A 43 -17.01 2.69 -9.05
N LYS A 44 -18.01 3.56 -9.08
CA LYS A 44 -19.18 3.48 -8.20
C LYS A 44 -20.43 3.34 -9.05
N GLY A 45 -21.40 2.59 -8.56
CA GLY A 45 -22.66 2.39 -9.26
C GLY A 45 -23.69 1.68 -8.39
N LYS A 46 -24.83 1.37 -8.98
CA LYS A 46 -25.94 0.66 -8.34
C LYS A 46 -26.41 -0.47 -9.24
N VAL A 47 -26.64 -1.65 -8.66
CA VAL A 47 -27.26 -2.80 -9.36
C VAL A 47 -28.73 -2.86 -9.00
N VAL A 48 -29.59 -2.85 -10.02
CA VAL A 48 -31.05 -2.87 -9.88
C VAL A 48 -31.65 -3.94 -10.79
N ASP A 49 -32.77 -4.51 -10.37
CA ASP A 49 -33.59 -5.37 -11.23
C ASP A 49 -34.17 -4.56 -12.39
N GLN A 50 -34.02 -5.06 -13.61
CA GLN A 50 -34.40 -4.35 -14.82
C GLN A 50 -35.92 -4.07 -14.90
N ASN A 51 -36.74 -4.97 -14.34
CA ASN A 51 -38.20 -4.88 -14.46
C ASN A 51 -38.81 -3.98 -13.38
N SER A 52 -38.35 -4.13 -12.14
CA SER A 52 -38.92 -3.46 -10.97
C SER A 52 -38.11 -2.27 -10.48
N SER A 53 -36.91 -2.05 -11.02
CA SER A 53 -35.93 -1.06 -10.54
C SER A 53 -35.55 -1.23 -9.06
N ARG A 54 -35.86 -2.37 -8.46
CA ARG A 54 -35.52 -2.67 -7.06
C ARG A 54 -34.02 -2.91 -6.95
N ALA A 55 -33.43 -2.35 -5.91
CA ALA A 55 -32.04 -2.62 -5.56
C ALA A 55 -31.79 -4.13 -5.37
N ILE A 56 -30.71 -4.62 -5.98
CA ILE A 56 -30.23 -6.00 -5.77
C ILE A 56 -29.10 -5.94 -4.75
N SER A 57 -29.37 -6.39 -3.54
CA SER A 57 -28.36 -6.52 -2.48
C SER A 57 -27.50 -7.76 -2.69
N SER A 58 -26.24 -7.69 -2.23
CA SER A 58 -25.28 -8.79 -2.32
C SER A 58 -25.06 -9.33 -3.74
N ALA A 59 -25.27 -8.49 -4.77
CA ALA A 59 -24.82 -8.79 -6.11
C ALA A 59 -23.30 -8.81 -6.13
N TYR A 60 -22.71 -9.82 -6.72
CA TYR A 60 -21.28 -10.02 -6.83
C TYR A 60 -20.77 -9.44 -8.14
N LEU A 61 -19.78 -8.55 -8.04
CA LEU A 61 -19.09 -7.95 -9.17
C LEU A 61 -17.65 -8.45 -9.20
N SER A 62 -17.19 -8.87 -10.37
CA SER A 62 -15.82 -9.35 -10.61
C SER A 62 -15.22 -8.68 -11.82
N VAL A 63 -13.97 -8.24 -11.70
CA VAL A 63 -13.17 -7.81 -12.86
C VAL A 63 -12.55 -9.05 -13.49
N ASP A 64 -12.90 -9.31 -14.74
CA ASP A 64 -12.50 -10.52 -15.44
C ASP A 64 -10.97 -10.66 -15.53
N GLY A 65 -10.48 -11.88 -15.32
CA GLY A 65 -9.04 -12.18 -15.34
C GLY A 65 -8.28 -11.74 -14.09
N THR A 66 -8.97 -11.30 -13.02
CA THR A 66 -8.34 -10.84 -11.78
C THR A 66 -9.06 -11.40 -10.54
N ASN A 67 -8.49 -11.14 -9.35
CA ASN A 67 -9.15 -11.42 -8.08
C ASN A 67 -9.86 -10.17 -7.50
N ILE A 68 -10.04 -9.12 -8.30
CA ILE A 68 -10.64 -7.86 -7.87
C ILE A 68 -12.15 -8.00 -7.93
N THR A 69 -12.78 -7.98 -6.75
CA THR A 69 -14.20 -8.28 -6.59
C THR A 69 -14.82 -7.34 -5.55
N THR A 70 -16.13 -7.14 -5.64
CA THR A 70 -16.90 -6.42 -4.62
C THR A 70 -18.34 -6.93 -4.59
N VAL A 71 -19.11 -6.51 -3.59
CA VAL A 71 -20.54 -6.81 -3.49
C VAL A 71 -21.35 -5.54 -3.25
N THR A 72 -22.61 -5.54 -3.69
CA THR A 72 -23.52 -4.44 -3.42
C THR A 72 -24.04 -4.44 -1.98
N ASN A 73 -24.31 -3.25 -1.45
CA ASN A 73 -24.97 -3.07 -0.14
C ASN A 73 -26.50 -3.32 -0.23
N SER A 74 -27.23 -3.06 0.87
CA SER A 74 -28.70 -3.20 0.92
C SER A 74 -29.48 -2.28 -0.04
N GLU A 75 -28.86 -1.19 -0.49
CA GLU A 75 -29.42 -0.23 -1.45
C GLU A 75 -28.96 -0.51 -2.90
N GLY A 76 -28.23 -1.61 -3.11
CA GLY A 76 -27.70 -2.02 -4.40
C GLY A 76 -26.44 -1.27 -4.82
N ASP A 77 -25.89 -0.39 -3.99
CA ASP A 77 -24.69 0.38 -4.32
C ASP A 77 -23.41 -0.42 -4.16
N PHE A 78 -22.45 -0.20 -5.04
CA PHE A 78 -21.11 -0.76 -4.97
C PHE A 78 -20.02 0.31 -5.16
N SER A 79 -18.82 -0.03 -4.69
CA SER A 79 -17.58 0.67 -4.99
C SER A 79 -16.52 -0.35 -5.36
N LEU A 80 -16.03 -0.29 -6.60
CA LEU A 80 -15.05 -1.20 -7.17
C LEU A 80 -13.75 -0.44 -7.44
N LYS A 81 -12.67 -0.83 -6.76
CA LYS A 81 -11.35 -0.24 -6.93
C LYS A 81 -10.54 -1.09 -7.91
N VAL A 82 -10.08 -0.49 -9.00
CA VAL A 82 -9.29 -1.16 -10.03
C VAL A 82 -7.95 -0.44 -10.18
N PRO A 83 -6.82 -1.15 -10.06
CA PRO A 83 -5.49 -0.63 -10.39
C PRO A 83 -5.45 0.01 -11.79
N LYS A 84 -4.78 1.16 -11.90
CA LYS A 84 -4.66 1.93 -13.14
C LYS A 84 -3.86 1.25 -14.24
N ASP A 85 -3.14 0.18 -13.93
CA ASP A 85 -2.39 -0.64 -14.89
C ASP A 85 -3.25 -1.72 -15.55
N ILE A 86 -4.51 -1.87 -15.12
CA ILE A 86 -5.49 -2.76 -15.76
C ILE A 86 -6.36 -1.93 -16.70
N PHE A 87 -6.23 -2.19 -17.99
CA PHE A 87 -6.97 -1.52 -19.06
C PHE A 87 -7.88 -2.52 -19.80
N GLU A 88 -8.97 -2.02 -20.38
CA GLU A 88 -9.84 -2.78 -21.31
C GLU A 88 -10.35 -4.13 -20.76
N THR A 89 -10.75 -4.15 -19.49
CA THR A 89 -11.36 -5.32 -18.85
C THR A 89 -12.88 -5.21 -18.76
N THR A 90 -13.55 -6.35 -18.65
CA THR A 90 -14.99 -6.46 -18.43
C THR A 90 -15.27 -6.69 -16.95
N VAL A 91 -16.41 -6.17 -16.49
CA VAL A 91 -16.93 -6.47 -15.16
C VAL A 91 -18.14 -7.37 -15.30
N THR A 92 -18.03 -8.60 -14.81
CA THR A 92 -19.15 -9.54 -14.70
C THR A 92 -19.95 -9.27 -13.44
N VAL A 93 -21.29 -9.21 -13.56
CA VAL A 93 -22.21 -9.04 -12.44
C VAL A 93 -23.09 -10.28 -12.29
N SER A 94 -23.17 -10.82 -11.08
CA SER A 94 -24.00 -11.99 -10.77
C SER A 94 -24.77 -11.82 -9.47
N ALA A 95 -25.99 -12.34 -9.43
CA ALA A 95 -26.82 -12.34 -8.23
C ALA A 95 -27.70 -13.59 -8.22
N MET A 96 -27.97 -14.12 -7.02
CA MET A 96 -28.80 -15.32 -6.88
C MET A 96 -30.21 -15.06 -7.44
N GLY A 97 -30.66 -15.92 -8.36
CA GLY A 97 -31.96 -15.77 -9.02
C GLY A 97 -31.96 -14.86 -10.26
N TYR A 98 -30.80 -14.32 -10.66
CA TYR A 98 -30.64 -13.53 -11.87
C TYR A 98 -29.67 -14.22 -12.84
N ALA A 99 -29.91 -14.05 -14.13
CA ALA A 99 -28.89 -14.38 -15.11
C ALA A 99 -27.70 -13.43 -14.93
N GLY A 100 -26.48 -13.98 -14.96
CA GLY A 100 -25.26 -13.15 -14.96
C GLY A 100 -25.22 -12.26 -16.20
N GLN A 101 -24.69 -11.05 -16.04
CA GLN A 101 -24.52 -10.05 -17.09
C GLN A 101 -23.04 -9.69 -17.24
#